data_AF-A0A1H5C1Q1-F1
#
_entry.id   AF-A0A1H5C1Q1-F1
#
_cell.length_a   1.000
_cell.length_b   1.000
_cell.length_c   1.000
_cell.angle_alpha   90.00
_cell.angle_beta   90.00
_cell.angle_gamma   90.00
#
_symmetry.space_group_name_H-M   'P 1'
#
loop_
_entity.id
_entity.type
_entity.pdbx_description
1 polymer ?
#
loop_
_entity_poly.entity_id
_entity_poly.type
_entity_poly.pdbx_seq_one_letter_code
_entity_poly.pdbx_strand_id
1 'polypeptide(L)'
;MLEEIRGSREVRDWVACPVRPAPEHLATLGLPSWYARFAVQVMTDPLLRAIVTDEALTREPLRETLYGLGRCLDTLPAEVRAQRGDMARQLIMHTCAERERALAEGTSTRQPSWDDTAGALTDAITGLLLAPVTPRSPAKEARTNPRPPRPWPATRRPRSPPSPSRAPRPAPSTRPRSCAAWRSGAR
;
A
#
# COMPACT_ATOMS: atom_id res chain seq x y z
N MET A 1 -9.83 28.47 -9.18
CA MET A 1 -8.60 27.78 -8.77
C MET A 1 -7.79 27.29 -9.97
N LEU A 2 -8.22 26.22 -10.68
CA LEU A 2 -7.40 25.62 -11.74
C LEU A 2 -7.05 26.58 -12.91
N GLU A 3 -8.00 27.42 -13.33
CA GLU A 3 -7.74 28.44 -14.35
C GLU A 3 -6.77 29.54 -13.87
N GLU A 4 -6.79 29.92 -12.58
CA GLU A 4 -5.84 30.89 -12.02
C GLU A 4 -4.41 30.34 -11.98
N ILE A 5 -4.24 29.03 -11.74
CA ILE A 5 -2.92 28.39 -11.66
C ILE A 5 -2.44 27.82 -13.01
N ARG A 6 -3.23 27.98 -14.09
CA ARG A 6 -2.96 27.45 -15.43
C ARG A 6 -1.68 28.04 -16.01
N GLY A 7 -0.55 27.37 -15.75
CA GLY A 7 0.79 27.81 -16.16
C GLY A 7 1.73 28.15 -15.00
N SER A 8 1.27 28.11 -13.74
CA SER A 8 2.14 28.25 -12.57
C SER A 8 3.25 27.19 -12.57
N ARG A 9 4.40 27.59 -12.02
CA ARG A 9 5.59 26.73 -11.83
C ARG A 9 5.76 26.29 -10.38
N GLU A 10 4.98 26.85 -9.46
CA GLU A 10 5.06 26.55 -8.03
C GLU A 10 4.33 25.24 -7.69
N VAL A 11 5.02 24.31 -7.03
CA VAL A 11 4.44 23.02 -6.61
C VAL A 11 3.22 23.23 -5.70
N ARG A 12 3.27 24.26 -4.83
CA ARG A 12 2.22 24.57 -3.85
C ARG A 12 0.84 24.79 -4.50
N ASP A 13 0.82 25.50 -5.63
CA ASP A 13 -0.41 25.83 -6.36
C ASP A 13 -1.10 24.57 -6.89
N TRP A 14 -0.31 23.71 -7.56
CA TRP A 14 -0.78 22.42 -8.07
C TRP A 14 -1.14 21.43 -6.94
N VAL A 15 -0.54 21.56 -5.75
CA VAL A 15 -0.87 20.77 -4.55
C VAL A 15 -2.14 21.26 -3.85
N ALA A 16 -2.50 22.54 -3.95
CA ALA A 16 -3.75 23.05 -3.39
C ALA A 16 -4.99 22.43 -4.06
N CYS A 17 -4.94 22.24 -5.38
CA CYS A 17 -6.06 21.74 -6.20
C CYS A 17 -6.60 20.35 -5.81
N PRO A 18 -5.79 19.30 -5.55
CA PRO A 18 -6.29 18.01 -5.06
C PRO A 18 -6.58 18.00 -3.54
N VAL A 19 -6.03 18.96 -2.78
CA VAL A 19 -6.19 19.04 -1.32
C VAL A 19 -7.51 19.71 -0.94
N ARG A 20 -7.80 20.88 -1.52
CA ARG A 20 -8.91 21.77 -1.11
C ARG A 20 -10.32 21.17 -1.19
N PRO A 21 -10.72 20.37 -2.21
CA PRO A 21 -12.10 19.92 -2.35
C PRO A 21 -12.64 19.09 -1.17
N ALA A 22 -11.79 18.34 -0.45
CA ALA A 22 -12.25 17.53 0.68
C ALA A 22 -12.56 18.37 1.93
N PRO A 23 -11.67 19.23 2.46
CA PRO A 23 -12.01 20.19 3.53
C PRO A 23 -13.14 21.15 3.15
N GLU A 24 -13.19 21.63 1.90
CA GLU A 24 -14.25 22.53 1.42
C GLU A 24 -15.62 21.84 1.45
N HIS A 25 -15.73 20.59 1.00
CA HIS A 25 -16.96 19.82 1.13
C HIS A 25 -17.32 19.56 2.61
N LEU A 26 -16.35 19.19 3.45
CA LEU A 26 -16.58 18.93 4.88
C LEU A 26 -17.06 20.18 5.64
N ALA A 27 -16.70 21.38 5.19
CA ALA A 27 -17.24 22.63 5.70
C ALA A 27 -18.75 22.79 5.42
N THR A 28 -19.24 22.28 4.29
CA THR A 28 -20.68 22.37 3.92
C THR A 28 -21.59 21.40 4.68
N LEU A 29 -21.04 20.33 5.28
CA LEU A 29 -21.83 19.30 5.96
C LEU A 29 -22.27 19.67 7.38
N GLY A 30 -21.74 20.77 7.94
CA GLY A 30 -21.96 21.13 9.34
C GLY A 30 -21.33 20.14 10.32
N LEU A 31 -21.77 20.19 11.58
CA LEU A 31 -21.26 19.35 12.67
C LEU A 31 -22.41 18.81 13.55
N PRO A 32 -22.34 17.55 14.03
CA PRO A 32 -21.34 16.53 13.69
C PRO A 32 -21.59 15.88 12.32
N SER A 33 -20.53 15.44 11.66
CA SER A 33 -20.56 14.71 10.39
C SER A 33 -19.74 13.42 10.46
N TRP A 34 -19.95 12.49 9.53
CA TRP A 34 -19.35 11.13 9.51
C TRP A 34 -18.73 10.78 8.14
N TYR A 35 -18.64 11.76 7.24
CA TYR A 35 -18.28 11.56 5.84
C TYR A 35 -16.79 11.25 5.67
N ALA A 36 -15.90 12.02 6.30
CA ALA A 36 -14.46 11.81 6.19
C ALA A 36 -14.05 10.46 6.81
N ARG A 37 -14.66 10.09 7.93
CA ARG A 37 -14.37 8.81 8.63
C ARG A 37 -14.91 7.59 7.89
N PHE A 38 -16.03 7.73 7.16
CA PHE A 38 -16.47 6.69 6.21
C PHE A 38 -15.56 6.65 4.97
N ALA A 39 -15.30 7.79 4.35
CA ALA A 39 -14.53 7.87 3.11
C ALA A 39 -13.08 7.37 3.26
N VAL A 40 -12.42 7.59 4.40
CA VAL A 40 -11.09 7.04 4.65
C VAL A 40 -11.12 5.51 4.75
N GLN A 41 -12.16 4.90 5.34
CA GLN A 41 -12.32 3.45 5.38
C GLN A 41 -12.45 2.87 3.97
N VAL A 42 -13.32 3.45 3.14
CA VAL A 42 -13.45 3.09 1.71
C VAL A 42 -12.11 3.17 0.97
N MET A 43 -11.28 4.18 1.26
CA MET A 43 -9.97 4.35 0.62
C MET A 43 -8.87 3.44 1.18
N THR A 44 -9.07 2.76 2.31
CA THR A 44 -8.14 1.71 2.78
C THR A 44 -8.30 0.40 1.98
N ASP A 45 -9.52 0.03 1.61
CA ASP A 45 -9.77 -1.15 0.79
C ASP A 45 -9.13 -1.00 -0.61
N PRO A 46 -8.31 -1.97 -1.08
CA PRO A 46 -7.62 -1.84 -2.36
C PRO A 46 -8.53 -1.79 -3.59
N LEU A 47 -9.67 -2.49 -3.56
CA LEU A 47 -10.59 -2.60 -4.70
C LEU A 47 -11.51 -1.39 -4.77
N LEU A 48 -12.07 -0.96 -3.64
CA LEU A 48 -12.88 0.26 -3.58
C LEU A 48 -12.02 1.50 -3.85
N ARG A 49 -10.78 1.56 -3.35
CA ARG A 49 -9.83 2.63 -3.69
C ARG A 49 -9.57 2.68 -5.20
N ALA A 50 -9.40 1.53 -5.87
CA ALA A 50 -9.19 1.52 -7.32
C ALA A 50 -10.40 2.14 -8.05
N ILE A 51 -11.62 1.66 -7.75
CA ILE A 51 -12.87 2.18 -8.35
C ILE A 51 -13.02 3.70 -8.14
N VAL A 52 -12.82 4.18 -6.91
CA VAL A 52 -12.90 5.62 -6.58
C VAL A 52 -11.80 6.43 -7.27
N THR A 53 -10.61 5.86 -7.47
CA THR A 53 -9.49 6.53 -8.15
C THR A 53 -9.74 6.60 -9.65
N ASP A 54 -10.19 5.52 -10.28
CA ASP A 54 -10.49 5.47 -11.71
C ASP A 54 -11.66 6.40 -12.07
N GLU A 55 -12.74 6.41 -11.27
CA GLU A 55 -13.87 7.34 -11.42
C GLU A 55 -13.42 8.80 -11.25
N ALA A 56 -12.57 9.11 -10.27
CA ALA A 56 -12.03 10.46 -10.13
C ALA A 56 -11.16 10.86 -11.33
N LEU A 57 -10.39 9.92 -11.90
CA LEU A 57 -9.55 10.10 -13.08
C LEU A 57 -10.33 10.14 -14.41
N THR A 58 -11.66 9.99 -14.43
CA THR A 58 -12.48 10.36 -15.59
C THR A 58 -12.53 11.88 -15.80
N ARG A 59 -12.26 12.66 -14.75
CA ARG A 59 -12.54 14.10 -14.71
C ARG A 59 -11.32 14.89 -15.17
N GLU A 60 -11.45 15.58 -16.31
CA GLU A 60 -10.35 16.36 -16.90
C GLU A 60 -9.68 17.37 -15.94
N PRO A 61 -10.40 18.09 -15.05
CA PRO A 61 -9.75 18.97 -14.07
C PRO A 61 -8.72 18.26 -13.17
N LEU A 62 -8.98 17.02 -12.75
CA LEU A 62 -8.02 16.25 -11.93
C LEU A 62 -6.84 15.75 -12.78
N ARG A 63 -7.11 15.33 -14.03
CA ARG A 63 -6.07 14.90 -14.98
C ARG A 63 -5.09 16.04 -15.28
N GLU A 64 -5.62 17.24 -15.56
CA GLU A 64 -4.83 18.46 -15.75
C GLU A 64 -4.04 18.84 -14.49
N THR A 65 -4.67 18.78 -13.31
CA THR A 65 -4.02 19.02 -12.02
C THR A 65 -2.77 18.14 -11.84
N LEU A 66 -2.93 16.83 -12.04
CA LEU A 66 -1.86 15.85 -11.87
C LEU A 66 -0.77 15.98 -12.95
N TYR A 67 -1.14 16.36 -14.18
CA TYR A 67 -0.17 16.69 -15.23
C TYR A 67 0.65 17.95 -14.89
N GLY A 68 -0.01 19.01 -14.41
CA GLY A 68 0.65 20.23 -13.95
C GLY A 68 1.65 19.97 -12.82
N LEU A 69 1.21 19.27 -11.77
CA LEU A 69 2.06 18.83 -10.67
C LEU A 69 3.23 17.95 -11.15
N GLY A 70 2.97 17.05 -12.10
CA GLY A 70 3.98 16.17 -12.69
C GLY A 70 5.10 16.92 -13.41
N ARG A 71 4.80 18.04 -14.08
CA ARG A 71 5.80 18.93 -14.71
C ARG A 71 6.64 19.66 -13.68
N CYS A 72 6.05 20.17 -12.60
CA CYS A 72 6.78 20.86 -11.52
C CYS A 72 7.68 19.94 -10.70
N LEU A 73 7.54 18.61 -10.85
CA LEU A 73 8.33 17.59 -10.19
C LEU A 73 9.13 16.73 -11.18
N ASP A 74 9.35 17.20 -12.42
CA ASP A 74 9.96 16.44 -13.52
C ASP A 74 11.34 15.84 -13.18
N THR A 75 12.15 16.60 -12.44
CA THR A 75 13.48 16.23 -11.90
C THR A 75 13.50 15.04 -10.94
N LEU A 76 12.37 14.68 -10.31
CA LEU A 76 12.29 13.52 -9.43
C LEU A 76 12.15 12.21 -10.24
N PRO A 77 12.73 11.08 -9.80
CA PRO A 77 12.45 9.78 -10.39
C PRO A 77 10.95 9.45 -10.33
N ALA A 78 10.39 8.89 -11.42
CA ALA A 78 8.95 8.64 -11.51
C ALA A 78 8.40 7.76 -10.38
N GLU A 79 9.16 6.75 -9.95
CA GLU A 79 8.87 5.91 -8.78
C GLU A 79 8.74 6.72 -7.49
N VAL A 80 9.61 7.71 -7.27
CA VAL A 80 9.57 8.58 -6.09
C VAL A 80 8.37 9.52 -6.13
N ARG A 81 7.98 10.01 -7.32
CA ARG A 81 6.72 10.77 -7.50
C ARG A 81 5.51 9.91 -7.15
N ALA A 82 5.44 8.67 -7.64
CA ALA A 82 4.33 7.76 -7.37
C ALA A 82 4.20 7.46 -5.87
N GLN A 83 5.29 7.04 -5.21
CA GLN A 83 5.33 6.77 -3.78
C GLN A 83 4.90 7.98 -2.93
N ARG A 84 5.34 9.19 -3.28
CA ARG A 84 4.93 10.42 -2.56
C ARG A 84 3.48 10.82 -2.86
N GLY A 85 2.97 10.56 -4.06
CA GLY A 85 1.56 10.75 -4.40
C GLY A 85 0.63 9.82 -3.60
N ASP A 86 1.02 8.56 -3.41
CA ASP A 86 0.31 7.63 -2.52
C ASP A 86 0.29 8.13 -1.07
N MET A 87 1.44 8.56 -0.54
CA MET A 87 1.54 9.13 0.80
C MET A 87 0.70 10.41 0.96
N ALA A 88 0.72 11.30 -0.02
CA ALA A 88 -0.10 12.53 -0.02
C ALA A 88 -1.60 12.21 0.02
N ARG A 89 -2.07 11.23 -0.77
CA ARG A 89 -3.46 10.77 -0.74
C ARG A 89 -3.86 10.22 0.63
N GLN A 90 -2.99 9.46 1.31
CA GLN A 90 -3.26 9.03 2.69
C GLN A 90 -3.35 10.22 3.65
N LEU A 91 -2.43 11.19 3.54
CA LEU A 91 -2.39 12.34 4.44
C LEU A 91 -3.67 13.20 4.33
N ILE A 92 -4.15 13.49 3.11
CA ILE A 92 -5.42 14.21 2.89
C ILE A 92 -6.58 13.50 3.61
N MET A 93 -6.78 12.21 3.33
CA MET A 93 -7.94 11.46 3.82
C MET A 93 -7.91 11.27 5.35
N HIS A 94 -6.76 10.88 5.91
CA HIS A 94 -6.63 10.63 7.35
C HIS A 94 -6.69 11.93 8.17
N THR A 95 -6.05 13.02 7.74
CA THR A 95 -6.16 14.31 8.45
C THR A 95 -7.59 14.84 8.45
N CYS A 96 -8.34 14.66 7.36
CA CYS A 96 -9.76 15.02 7.33
C CYS A 96 -10.58 14.15 8.29
N ALA A 97 -10.35 12.84 8.34
CA ALA A 97 -11.08 11.92 9.21
C ALA A 97 -10.81 12.18 10.71
N GLU A 98 -9.54 12.43 11.09
CA GLU A 98 -9.18 12.76 12.47
C GLU A 98 -9.68 14.15 12.89
N ARG A 99 -9.75 15.13 11.97
CA ARG A 99 -10.39 16.42 12.26
C ARG A 99 -11.90 16.29 12.45
N GLU A 100 -12.58 15.55 11.57
CA GLU A 100 -14.01 15.27 11.71
C GLU A 100 -14.30 14.57 13.05
N ARG A 101 -13.47 13.60 13.42
CA ARG A 101 -13.51 12.96 14.74
C ARG A 101 -13.41 13.98 15.87
N ALA A 102 -12.36 14.79 15.89
CA ALA A 102 -12.09 15.73 16.97
C ALA A 102 -13.14 16.84 17.09
N LEU A 103 -13.81 17.20 15.98
CA LEU A 103 -14.94 18.12 15.99
C LEU A 103 -16.21 17.45 16.56
N ALA A 104 -16.47 16.19 16.24
CA ALA A 104 -17.59 15.42 16.81
C ALA A 104 -17.40 15.06 18.29
N GLU A 105 -16.16 14.90 18.75
CA GLU A 105 -15.81 14.65 20.16
C GLU A 105 -15.64 15.93 20.99
N GLY A 106 -15.68 17.13 20.36
CA GLY A 106 -15.43 18.41 21.04
C GLY A 106 -13.97 18.65 21.46
N THR A 107 -13.03 17.85 20.96
CA THR A 107 -11.59 17.85 21.30
C THR A 107 -10.71 18.63 20.31
N SER A 108 -11.30 19.21 19.25
CA SER A 108 -10.59 19.94 18.20
C SER A 108 -9.88 21.20 18.72
N THR A 109 -8.55 21.10 18.84
CA THR A 109 -7.68 22.14 19.42
C THR A 109 -6.62 22.70 18.46
N ARG A 110 -6.46 22.11 17.26
CA ARG A 110 -5.28 22.36 16.39
C ARG A 110 -5.47 23.26 15.18
N GLN A 111 -6.69 23.43 14.68
CA GLN A 111 -6.99 24.33 13.56
C GLN A 111 -8.37 24.97 13.76
N PRO A 112 -8.55 26.29 13.51
CA PRO A 112 -9.84 26.94 13.64
C PRO A 112 -10.86 26.36 12.64
N SER A 113 -10.54 26.40 11.35
CA SER A 113 -11.46 26.05 10.26
C SER A 113 -10.99 24.88 9.40
N TRP A 114 -11.85 24.48 8.46
CA TRP A 114 -11.48 23.55 7.39
C TRP A 114 -10.55 24.19 6.35
N ASP A 115 -10.58 25.51 6.17
CA ASP A 115 -9.67 26.21 5.25
C ASP A 115 -8.22 26.21 5.78
N ASP A 116 -8.04 26.47 7.08
CA ASP A 116 -6.73 26.33 7.75
C ASP A 116 -6.19 24.90 7.64
N THR A 117 -7.11 23.92 7.65
CA THR A 117 -6.77 22.50 7.46
C THR A 117 -6.34 22.20 6.02
N ALA A 118 -6.99 22.80 5.01
CA ALA A 118 -6.57 22.72 3.62
C ALA A 118 -5.21 23.41 3.38
N GLY A 119 -4.97 24.57 4.00
CA GLY A 119 -3.68 25.27 3.95
C GLY A 119 -2.55 24.43 4.55
N ALA A 120 -2.73 23.94 5.78
CA ALA A 120 -1.72 23.11 6.44
C ALA A 120 -1.47 21.77 5.72
N LEU A 121 -2.50 21.15 5.13
CA LEU A 121 -2.31 19.99 4.25
C LEU A 121 -1.54 20.34 2.98
N THR A 122 -1.85 21.46 2.35
CA THR A 122 -1.14 21.95 1.14
C THR A 122 0.34 22.14 1.44
N ASP A 123 0.69 22.76 2.57
CA ASP A 123 2.08 23.02 2.97
C ASP A 123 2.83 21.74 3.34
N ALA A 124 2.20 20.84 4.12
CA ALA A 124 2.78 19.55 4.48
C ALA A 124 3.02 18.65 3.26
N ILE A 125 2.09 18.62 2.30
CA ILE A 125 2.20 17.83 1.08
C ILE A 125 3.21 18.44 0.10
N THR A 126 3.29 19.77 0.03
CA THR A 126 4.34 20.47 -0.74
C THR A 126 5.73 20.13 -0.19
N GLY A 127 5.91 20.15 1.14
CA GLY A 127 7.14 19.74 1.80
C GLY A 127 7.49 18.26 1.57
N LEU A 128 6.50 17.36 1.65
CA LEU A 128 6.65 15.93 1.34
C LEU A 128 7.10 15.69 -0.11
N LEU A 129 6.50 16.41 -1.06
CA LEU A 129 6.80 16.28 -2.49
C LEU A 129 8.16 16.86 -2.86
N LEU A 130 8.56 17.99 -2.26
CA LEU A 130 9.84 18.66 -2.50
C LEU A 130 11.02 18.10 -1.68
N ALA A 131 10.79 17.20 -0.71
CA ALA A 131 11.85 16.69 0.15
C ALA A 131 13.03 16.06 -0.65
N PRO A 132 14.29 16.17 -0.22
CA PRO A 132 15.42 15.52 -0.88
C PRO A 132 15.21 14.00 -1.04
N VAL A 133 15.78 13.42 -2.10
CA VAL A 133 15.74 11.96 -2.33
C VAL A 133 16.98 11.33 -1.70
N THR A 134 16.80 10.53 -0.65
CA THR A 134 17.90 9.77 -0.03
C THR A 134 18.49 8.77 -1.03
N PRO A 135 19.79 8.84 -1.36
CA PRO A 135 20.40 7.90 -2.31
C PRO A 135 20.34 6.45 -1.81
N ARG A 136 19.95 5.52 -2.71
CA ARG A 136 19.97 4.07 -2.41
C ARG A 136 21.42 3.59 -2.32
N SER A 137 21.95 3.46 -1.11
CA SER A 137 23.28 2.89 -0.89
C SER A 137 23.34 1.43 -1.39
N PRO A 138 24.34 1.03 -2.21
CA PRO A 138 24.40 -0.29 -2.83
C PRO A 138 24.68 -1.45 -1.84
N ALA A 139 24.94 -1.16 -0.56
CA ALA A 139 25.39 -2.13 0.46
C ALA A 139 24.36 -3.19 0.91
N LYS A 140 23.26 -3.40 0.16
CA LYS A 140 22.21 -4.39 0.46
C LYS A 140 21.96 -5.44 -0.63
N GLU A 141 22.20 -5.15 -1.91
CA GLU A 141 22.10 -6.14 -3.00
C GLU A 141 23.23 -7.20 -2.96
N ALA A 142 24.39 -6.88 -2.37
CA ALA A 142 25.41 -7.86 -2.06
C ALA A 142 24.96 -8.98 -1.09
N ARG A 143 23.77 -8.85 -0.47
CA ARG A 143 23.15 -9.86 0.41
C ARG A 143 22.05 -10.69 -0.26
N THR A 144 21.71 -10.44 -1.53
CA THR A 144 20.72 -11.24 -2.29
C THR A 144 21.33 -12.33 -3.17
N ASN A 145 22.66 -12.53 -3.14
CA ASN A 145 23.24 -13.81 -3.55
C ASN A 145 23.00 -14.83 -2.42
N PRO A 146 22.12 -15.84 -2.60
CA PRO A 146 21.87 -16.82 -1.56
C PRO A 146 23.14 -17.65 -1.35
N ARG A 147 23.75 -17.51 -0.16
CA ARG A 147 24.79 -18.43 0.31
C ARG A 147 24.22 -19.85 0.14
N PRO A 148 24.85 -20.75 -0.63
CA PRO A 148 24.24 -22.04 -0.95
C PRO A 148 23.87 -22.75 0.36
N PRO A 149 22.67 -23.37 0.44
CA PRO A 149 22.19 -23.93 1.68
C PRO A 149 23.23 -24.91 2.20
N ARG A 150 23.59 -24.78 3.49
CA ARG A 150 24.51 -25.73 4.14
C ARG A 150 23.99 -27.13 3.85
N PRO A 151 24.81 -28.05 3.30
CA PRO A 151 24.35 -29.40 2.99
C PRO A 151 23.76 -30.00 4.26
N TRP A 152 22.55 -30.56 4.13
CA TRP A 152 21.81 -31.12 5.26
C TRP A 152 22.73 -32.09 6.02
N PRO A 153 22.84 -32.02 7.36
CA PRO A 153 23.72 -32.90 8.11
C PRO A 153 23.31 -34.34 7.81
N ALA A 154 24.14 -35.05 7.04
CA ALA A 154 23.77 -36.32 6.43
C ALA A 154 23.17 -37.24 7.51
N THR A 155 21.94 -37.69 7.28
CA THR A 155 21.18 -38.49 8.24
C THR A 155 22.09 -39.61 8.72
N ARG A 156 22.37 -39.65 10.04
CA ARG A 156 23.34 -40.57 10.63
C ARG A 156 23.05 -41.96 10.07
N ARG A 157 24.00 -42.51 9.27
CA ARG A 157 23.82 -43.83 8.65
C ARG A 157 23.31 -44.77 9.74
N PRO A 158 22.16 -45.45 9.55
CA PRO A 158 21.71 -46.42 10.53
C PRO A 158 22.86 -47.41 10.76
N ARG A 159 23.13 -47.73 12.03
CA ARG A 159 24.20 -48.69 12.36
C ARG A 159 23.94 -49.95 11.54
N SER A 160 24.95 -50.42 10.81
CA SER A 160 24.85 -51.67 10.06
C SER A 160 24.31 -52.76 11.00
N PRO A 161 23.26 -53.50 10.62
CA PRO A 161 22.79 -54.61 11.45
C PRO A 161 23.91 -55.63 11.60
N PRO A 162 23.97 -56.35 12.74
CA PRO A 162 24.96 -57.41 12.92
C PRO A 162 24.80 -58.48 11.84
N SER A 163 25.93 -59.00 11.34
CA SER A 163 25.94 -60.00 10.27
C SER A 163 25.08 -61.21 10.64
N PRO A 164 24.15 -61.67 9.77
CA PRO A 164 23.32 -62.82 10.07
C PRO A 164 24.18 -64.08 10.19
N SER A 165 23.87 -64.91 11.20
CA SER A 165 24.44 -66.25 11.32
C SER A 165 23.92 -67.17 10.20
N ARG A 166 24.63 -68.29 9.99
CA ARG A 166 24.36 -69.26 8.92
C ARG A 166 22.89 -69.73 8.92
N ALA A 167 22.18 -69.48 7.81
CA ALA A 167 20.80 -69.94 7.64
C ALA A 167 20.73 -71.45 7.31
N PRO A 168 19.80 -72.20 7.94
CA PRO A 168 19.25 -73.44 7.38
C PRO A 168 18.38 -73.17 6.13
N ARG A 169 17.97 -74.24 5.44
CA ARG A 169 17.34 -74.18 4.10
C ARG A 169 15.82 -73.85 4.10
N PRO A 170 15.27 -73.37 2.96
CA PRO A 170 13.94 -72.74 2.89
C PRO A 170 12.78 -73.68 2.52
N ALA A 171 11.55 -73.16 2.60
CA ALA A 171 10.32 -73.72 2.05
C ALA A 171 9.61 -72.68 1.12
N PRO A 172 8.69 -73.08 0.20
CA PRO A 172 8.39 -72.30 -1.00
C PRO A 172 7.23 -71.29 -0.91
N SER A 173 7.07 -70.53 -1.99
CA SER A 173 6.18 -69.36 -2.13
C SER A 173 4.72 -69.65 -2.49
N THR A 174 3.82 -68.73 -2.11
CA THR A 174 2.56 -68.46 -2.83
C THR A 174 2.32 -66.95 -3.04
N ARG A 175 1.75 -66.63 -4.21
CA ARG A 175 1.11 -65.38 -4.67
C ARG A 175 -0.29 -65.78 -5.20
N PRO A 176 -1.17 -64.90 -5.71
CA PRO A 176 -1.21 -63.42 -5.68
C PRO A 176 -2.32 -62.96 -4.69
N ARG A 177 -3.24 -61.99 -4.84
CA ARG A 177 -3.72 -61.04 -5.88
C ARG A 177 -4.08 -59.67 -5.27
N SER A 178 -4.27 -58.69 -6.15
CA SER A 178 -4.81 -57.35 -5.88
C SER A 178 -6.34 -57.31 -5.80
N CYS A 179 -6.88 -56.23 -5.22
CA CYS A 179 -7.98 -55.48 -5.83
C CYS A 179 -7.95 -54.00 -5.35
N ALA A 180 -8.69 -53.11 -6.02
CA ALA A 180 -8.66 -51.66 -5.74
C ALA A 180 -10.07 -51.05 -5.71
N ALA A 181 -10.36 -50.23 -4.69
CA ALA A 181 -11.57 -49.41 -4.55
C ALA A 181 -11.38 -48.38 -3.41
N TRP A 182 -12.04 -47.22 -3.33
CA TRP A 182 -12.91 -46.47 -4.27
C TRP A 182 -12.90 -44.96 -3.87
N ARG A 183 -13.52 -44.08 -4.67
CA ARG A 183 -13.98 -42.72 -4.26
C ARG A 183 -15.50 -42.82 -3.93
N SER A 184 -16.25 -41.90 -3.32
CA SER A 184 -16.49 -40.46 -3.58
C SER A 184 -17.56 -39.93 -2.57
N GLY A 185 -17.89 -38.62 -2.59
CA GLY A 185 -19.09 -38.04 -1.94
C GLY A 185 -18.82 -37.45 -0.54
N ALA A 186 -19.01 -36.18 -0.22
CA ALA A 186 -19.76 -35.05 -0.82
C ALA A 186 -21.30 -35.06 -0.62
N ARG A 187 -21.74 -34.20 0.29
CA ARG A 187 -22.98 -33.41 0.29
C ARG A 187 -22.61 -31.99 0.74
#